data_AF-A0A2E2EKE2-F1
#
_entry.id   AF-A0A2E2EKE2-F1
#
_cell.length_a   1.000
_cell.length_b   1.000
_cell.length_c   1.000
_cell.angle_alpha   90.00
_cell.angle_beta   90.00
_cell.angle_gamma   90.00
#
_symmetry.space_group_name_H-M   'P 1'
#
loop_
_entity.id
_entity.type
_entity.pdbx_description
1 polymer ?
#
loop_
_entity_poly.entity_id
_entity_poly.type
_entity_poly.pdbx_seq_one_letter_code
_entity_poly.pdbx_strand_id
1 'polypeptide(L)'
;MVLALISLNAFGSRAQFIPFLDSLEQRLVIDSGHLLLNVTDHIRAKKAGFLFSRNAEASYHPLFNSISLKKDYLIRERGLYRIKSYEEFSSGGSYNPFSSLGGTIFHELAHADFDVYLEENKRHYMYKLLTDELPSWFKTHYPRVNAKTATHELFGYTAGDFFYRLNDSIETILMNHGLYTHQEKCFSKIALKKIAMKNGISLVNPTFVDILQAKPIATVSVPDYIFINGNEINVKALPQKFKESLIRYFVETYGFPKDTQELISKLNSSFYLDKLKNCYL
;
A
#
# COMPACT_ATOMS: atom_id res chain seq x y z
N MET A 1 18.16 -33.89 11.25
CA MET A 1 18.64 -32.51 11.38
C MET A 1 18.15 -31.63 10.21
N VAL A 2 16.84 -31.66 9.92
CA VAL A 2 16.22 -30.98 8.75
C VAL A 2 15.12 -30.00 9.18
N LEU A 3 14.50 -30.21 10.35
CA LEU A 3 13.49 -29.30 10.90
C LEU A 3 14.05 -27.97 11.46
N ALA A 4 15.34 -27.90 11.82
CA ALA A 4 15.94 -26.66 12.36
C ALA A 4 16.34 -25.64 11.28
N LEU A 5 16.44 -26.05 10.01
CA LEU A 5 16.81 -25.19 8.88
C LEU A 5 15.60 -24.48 8.26
N ILE A 6 14.38 -24.96 8.51
CA ILE A 6 13.15 -24.34 7.99
C ILE A 6 12.72 -23.18 8.90
N SER A 7 12.87 -23.32 10.22
CA SER A 7 12.55 -22.27 11.19
C SER A 7 13.53 -21.08 11.14
N LEU A 8 14.83 -21.31 10.93
CA LEU A 8 15.82 -20.23 10.76
C LEU A 8 15.64 -19.42 9.45
N ASN A 9 15.03 -20.01 8.42
CA ASN A 9 14.77 -19.32 7.15
C ASN A 9 13.47 -18.49 7.15
N ALA A 10 12.48 -18.85 7.97
CA ALA A 10 11.22 -18.09 8.10
C ALA A 10 11.42 -16.76 8.84
N PHE A 11 12.20 -16.74 9.93
CA PHE A 11 12.56 -15.49 10.61
C PHE A 11 13.44 -14.56 9.75
N GLY A 12 14.24 -15.15 8.85
CA GLY A 12 15.11 -14.40 7.95
C GLY A 12 14.37 -13.67 6.83
N SER A 13 13.21 -14.18 6.39
CA SER A 13 12.44 -13.58 5.30
C SER A 13 11.58 -12.41 5.77
N ARG A 14 10.91 -12.54 6.92
CA ARG A 14 10.14 -11.45 7.56
C ARG A 14 10.97 -10.19 7.75
N ALA A 15 12.19 -10.35 8.28
CA ALA A 15 13.12 -9.25 8.51
C ALA A 15 13.46 -8.44 7.23
N GLN A 16 13.27 -9.02 6.04
CA GLN A 16 13.48 -8.32 4.78
C GLN A 16 12.41 -7.25 4.50
N PHE A 17 11.23 -7.37 5.12
CA PHE A 17 10.07 -6.52 4.87
C PHE A 17 9.76 -5.54 6.00
N ILE A 18 10.18 -5.84 7.24
CA ILE A 18 9.85 -5.04 8.44
C ILE A 18 10.04 -3.54 8.23
N PRO A 19 11.22 -3.02 7.83
CA PRO A 19 11.41 -1.57 7.73
C PRO A 19 10.49 -0.90 6.69
N PHE A 20 10.15 -1.62 5.63
CA PHE A 20 9.22 -1.13 4.61
C PHE A 20 7.78 -1.13 5.11
N LEU A 21 7.34 -2.22 5.75
CA LEU A 21 5.99 -2.33 6.28
C LEU A 21 5.75 -1.34 7.44
N ASP A 22 6.72 -1.16 8.33
CA ASP A 22 6.65 -0.14 9.37
C ASP A 22 6.53 1.27 8.77
N SER A 23 7.28 1.54 7.70
CA SER A 23 7.18 2.81 6.96
C SER A 23 5.81 2.99 6.33
N LEU A 24 5.25 1.93 5.75
CA LEU A 24 3.94 1.91 5.11
C LEU A 24 2.83 2.21 6.13
N GLU A 25 2.85 1.51 7.26
CA GLU A 25 1.90 1.66 8.37
C GLU A 25 1.94 3.06 8.96
N GLN A 26 3.13 3.60 9.23
CA GLN A 26 3.25 4.97 9.71
C GLN A 26 2.74 5.97 8.66
N ARG A 27 3.25 5.92 7.43
CA ARG A 27 2.93 6.87 6.36
C ARG A 27 1.45 6.90 6.00
N LEU A 28 0.83 5.74 5.91
CA LEU A 28 -0.54 5.60 5.46
C LEU A 28 -1.55 5.48 6.60
N VAL A 29 -1.10 5.39 7.85
CA VAL A 29 -1.96 5.15 9.04
C VAL A 29 -2.89 3.93 8.88
N ILE A 30 -2.33 2.86 8.30
CA ILE A 30 -2.97 1.55 8.06
C ILE A 30 -2.35 0.46 8.94
N ASP A 31 -3.01 -0.68 9.07
CA ASP A 31 -2.47 -1.88 9.73
C ASP A 31 -1.74 -2.75 8.69
N SER A 32 -0.42 -2.84 8.80
CA SER A 32 0.41 -3.71 7.96
C SER A 32 0.71 -5.07 8.61
N GLY A 33 0.26 -5.26 9.85
CA GLY A 33 0.51 -6.45 10.66
C GLY A 33 0.01 -7.73 10.02
N HIS A 34 -1.09 -7.66 9.26
CA HIS A 34 -1.57 -8.79 8.46
C HIS A 34 -0.50 -9.36 7.52
N LEU A 35 0.15 -8.50 6.72
CA LEU A 35 1.22 -8.95 5.81
C LEU A 35 2.40 -9.51 6.60
N LEU A 36 2.78 -8.83 7.68
CA LEU A 36 3.91 -9.24 8.50
C LEU A 36 3.71 -10.63 9.11
N LEU A 37 2.52 -10.89 9.66
CA LEU A 37 2.22 -12.11 10.41
C LEU A 37 1.84 -13.28 9.50
N ASN A 38 1.12 -13.03 8.42
CA ASN A 38 0.50 -14.08 7.62
C ASN A 38 1.18 -14.31 6.26
N VAL A 39 1.90 -13.31 5.73
CA VAL A 39 2.44 -13.36 4.35
C VAL A 39 3.96 -13.43 4.34
N THR A 40 4.66 -12.56 5.07
CA THR A 40 6.12 -12.35 4.89
C THR A 40 7.02 -13.51 5.33
N ASP A 41 6.52 -14.44 6.16
CA ASP A 41 7.24 -15.68 6.49
C ASP A 41 7.32 -16.66 5.31
N HIS A 42 6.40 -16.52 4.35
CA HIS A 42 6.25 -17.42 3.22
C HIS A 42 6.82 -16.84 1.92
N ILE A 43 7.15 -15.55 1.91
CA ILE A 43 7.75 -14.88 0.75
C ILE A 43 9.17 -14.35 1.02
N ARG A 44 9.96 -14.13 -0.04
CA ARG A 44 11.31 -13.54 0.07
C ARG A 44 11.47 -12.31 -0.80
N ALA A 45 12.13 -11.28 -0.27
CA ALA A 45 12.61 -10.17 -1.08
C ALA A 45 13.93 -10.54 -1.77
N LYS A 46 14.03 -10.31 -3.08
CA LYS A 46 15.22 -10.62 -3.87
C LYS A 46 15.58 -9.46 -4.78
N LYS A 47 16.88 -9.33 -5.08
CA LYS A 47 17.34 -8.45 -6.13
C LYS A 47 16.90 -8.99 -7.50
N ALA A 48 16.35 -8.12 -8.32
CA ALA A 48 15.99 -8.40 -9.71
C ALA A 48 17.17 -9.04 -10.49
N GLY A 49 16.86 -10.15 -11.17
CA GLY A 49 17.79 -10.87 -12.03
C GLY A 49 17.83 -10.32 -13.46
N PHE A 50 18.59 -10.98 -14.33
CA PHE A 50 18.78 -10.56 -15.72
C PHE A 50 17.51 -10.59 -16.59
N LEU A 51 16.56 -11.49 -16.25
CA LEU A 51 15.28 -11.64 -16.96
C LEU A 51 14.17 -10.71 -16.43
N PHE A 52 14.49 -9.82 -15.50
CA PHE A 52 13.54 -8.87 -14.96
C PHE A 52 13.22 -7.78 -15.99
N SER A 53 11.94 -7.45 -16.15
CA SER A 53 11.52 -6.36 -17.05
C SER A 53 12.19 -5.06 -16.62
N ARG A 54 12.86 -4.37 -17.56
CA ARG A 54 13.55 -3.11 -17.26
C ARG A 54 12.59 -2.01 -16.76
N ASN A 55 11.32 -2.11 -17.12
CA ASN A 55 10.29 -1.13 -16.80
C ASN A 55 9.50 -1.48 -15.52
N ALA A 56 9.67 -2.67 -14.95
CA ALA A 56 9.03 -3.05 -13.70
C ALA A 56 9.84 -2.52 -12.51
N GLU A 57 9.18 -2.05 -11.45
CA GLU A 57 9.87 -1.61 -10.23
C GLU A 57 9.96 -2.72 -9.17
N ALA A 58 8.91 -3.54 -9.12
CA ALA A 58 8.88 -4.81 -8.41
C ALA A 58 8.13 -5.84 -9.28
N SER A 59 8.30 -7.12 -8.98
CA SER A 59 7.50 -8.20 -9.58
C SER A 59 7.46 -9.40 -8.65
N TYR A 60 6.26 -9.91 -8.41
CA TYR A 60 6.02 -11.12 -7.64
C TYR A 60 6.05 -12.36 -8.52
N HIS A 61 6.68 -13.42 -8.02
CA HIS A 61 6.76 -14.72 -8.67
C HIS A 61 6.05 -15.79 -7.81
N PRO A 62 4.84 -16.24 -8.21
CA PRO A 62 4.06 -17.22 -7.45
C PRO A 62 4.77 -18.55 -7.22
N LEU A 63 5.54 -19.06 -8.19
CA LEU A 63 6.22 -20.36 -8.05
C LEU A 63 7.34 -20.36 -7.02
N PHE A 64 7.93 -19.18 -6.75
CA PHE A 64 9.08 -19.05 -5.85
C PHE A 64 8.75 -18.25 -4.59
N ASN A 65 7.49 -17.84 -4.43
CA ASN A 65 7.02 -16.93 -3.40
C ASN A 65 8.04 -15.82 -3.15
N SER A 66 8.34 -15.04 -4.18
CA SER A 66 9.35 -14.00 -4.04
C SER A 66 9.02 -12.75 -4.81
N ILE A 67 9.30 -11.62 -4.18
CA ILE A 67 9.21 -10.29 -4.76
C ILE A 67 10.61 -9.89 -5.20
N SER A 68 10.77 -9.72 -6.51
CA SER A 68 11.99 -9.22 -7.14
C SER A 68 11.92 -7.69 -7.21
N LEU A 69 12.93 -6.99 -6.70
CA LEU A 69 13.02 -5.53 -6.72
C LEU A 69 14.31 -5.05 -7.39
N LYS A 70 14.29 -3.84 -8.00
CA LYS A 70 15.53 -3.21 -8.46
C LYS A 70 16.52 -3.04 -7.30
N LYS A 71 17.81 -3.11 -7.61
CA LYS A 71 18.90 -3.03 -6.63
C LYS A 71 18.80 -1.78 -5.75
N ASP A 72 18.37 -0.67 -6.33
CA ASP A 72 18.32 0.62 -5.65
C ASP A 72 17.23 0.69 -4.58
N TYR A 73 16.35 -0.31 -4.49
CA TYR A 73 15.27 -0.42 -3.50
C TYR A 73 15.62 -1.40 -2.37
N LEU A 74 16.82 -1.96 -2.44
CA LEU A 74 17.30 -2.97 -1.52
C LEU A 74 18.56 -2.51 -0.81
N ILE A 75 18.66 -2.83 0.47
CA ILE A 75 19.88 -2.70 1.25
C ILE A 75 20.40 -4.11 1.54
N ARG A 76 21.71 -4.29 1.34
CA ARG A 76 22.38 -5.57 1.65
C ARG A 76 22.89 -5.53 3.08
N GLU A 77 22.33 -6.36 3.95
CA GLU A 77 22.74 -6.49 5.35
C GLU A 77 23.08 -7.93 5.66
N ARG A 78 24.28 -8.17 6.19
CA ARG A 78 24.74 -9.50 6.64
C ARG A 78 24.52 -10.61 5.59
N GLY A 79 24.69 -10.27 4.31
CA GLY A 79 24.54 -11.20 3.19
C GLY A 79 23.11 -11.36 2.65
N LEU A 80 22.10 -10.79 3.32
CA LEU A 80 20.70 -10.78 2.88
C LEU A 80 20.31 -9.42 2.32
N TYR A 81 19.23 -9.37 1.53
CA TYR A 81 18.63 -8.13 1.06
C TYR A 81 17.40 -7.82 1.89
N ARG A 82 17.23 -6.56 2.28
CA ARG A 82 15.96 -6.03 2.81
C ARG A 82 15.47 -4.87 1.97
N ILE A 83 14.17 -4.63 2.00
CA ILE A 83 13.55 -3.48 1.34
C ILE A 83 13.87 -2.22 2.15
N LYS A 84 14.12 -1.11 1.44
CA LYS A 84 14.34 0.20 2.04
C LYS A 84 13.12 0.68 2.83
N SER A 85 13.35 1.36 3.94
CA SER A 85 12.35 2.18 4.62
C SER A 85 12.08 3.47 3.85
N TYR A 86 11.02 4.19 4.22
CA TYR A 86 10.71 5.50 3.64
C TYR A 86 11.88 6.50 3.73
N GLU A 87 12.53 6.56 4.89
CA GLU A 87 13.62 7.51 5.16
C GLU A 87 14.82 7.23 4.24
N GLU A 88 15.09 5.94 3.99
CA GLU A 88 16.17 5.47 3.12
C GLU A 88 15.87 5.68 1.62
N PHE A 89 14.60 5.80 1.24
CA PHE A 89 14.21 6.29 -0.08
C PHE A 89 14.39 7.82 -0.20
N SER A 90 14.19 8.56 0.90
CA SER A 90 14.15 10.02 0.90
C SER A 90 15.54 10.67 1.03
N SER A 91 16.55 9.98 1.57
CA SER A 91 17.90 10.49 1.77
C SER A 91 18.76 10.59 0.49
N GLY A 92 18.23 10.23 -0.68
CA GLY A 92 18.95 10.15 -1.96
C GLY A 92 19.10 11.46 -2.76
N GLY A 93 18.56 12.58 -2.27
CA GLY A 93 18.83 13.92 -2.83
C GLY A 93 18.07 14.30 -4.11
N SER A 94 17.24 13.44 -4.69
CA SER A 94 16.33 13.80 -5.79
C SER A 94 15.04 12.97 -5.70
N TYR A 95 13.91 13.60 -6.05
CA TYR A 95 12.54 13.05 -6.19
C TYR A 95 12.19 11.88 -5.27
N ASN A 96 11.36 12.11 -4.25
CA ASN A 96 10.94 11.07 -3.31
C ASN A 96 10.20 9.94 -4.05
N PRO A 97 10.83 8.78 -4.30
CA PRO A 97 10.24 7.77 -5.14
C PRO A 97 9.29 6.88 -4.33
N PHE A 98 9.13 7.11 -3.02
CA PHE A 98 8.36 6.24 -2.15
C PHE A 98 6.87 6.17 -2.51
N SER A 99 6.26 7.25 -2.99
CA SER A 99 4.85 7.19 -3.40
C SER A 99 4.67 6.21 -4.57
N SER A 100 5.49 6.34 -5.62
CA SER A 100 5.47 5.43 -6.79
C SER A 100 5.94 4.01 -6.46
N LEU A 101 7.04 3.88 -5.73
CA LEU A 101 7.65 2.58 -5.44
C LEU A 101 6.93 1.84 -4.34
N GLY A 102 6.49 2.52 -3.29
CA GLY A 102 5.70 1.96 -2.21
C GLY A 102 4.40 1.36 -2.72
N GLY A 103 3.67 2.08 -3.59
CA GLY A 103 2.47 1.58 -4.23
C GLY A 103 2.74 0.34 -5.10
N THR A 104 3.85 0.33 -5.84
CA THR A 104 4.24 -0.83 -6.64
C THR A 104 4.62 -2.03 -5.78
N ILE A 105 5.40 -1.85 -4.71
CA ILE A 105 5.77 -2.93 -3.79
C ILE A 105 4.51 -3.46 -3.07
N PHE A 106 3.59 -2.58 -2.68
CA PHE A 106 2.34 -2.96 -2.03
C PHE A 106 1.40 -3.73 -2.98
N HIS A 107 1.34 -3.36 -4.26
CA HIS A 107 0.68 -4.14 -5.31
C HIS A 107 1.22 -5.58 -5.37
N GLU A 108 2.55 -5.74 -5.41
CA GLU A 108 3.17 -7.07 -5.46
C GLU A 108 2.96 -7.87 -4.16
N LEU A 109 2.96 -7.20 -3.01
CA LEU A 109 2.62 -7.81 -1.72
C LEU A 109 1.16 -8.28 -1.68
N ALA A 110 0.24 -7.60 -2.36
CA ALA A 110 -1.14 -8.05 -2.47
C ALA A 110 -1.26 -9.32 -3.33
N HIS A 111 -0.45 -9.51 -4.37
CA HIS A 111 -0.38 -10.81 -5.04
C HIS A 111 0.07 -11.93 -4.11
N ALA A 112 1.08 -11.65 -3.26
CA ALA A 112 1.53 -12.59 -2.26
C ALA A 112 0.46 -12.88 -1.19
N ASP A 113 -0.30 -11.87 -0.75
CA ASP A 113 -1.42 -12.03 0.18
C ASP A 113 -2.49 -12.97 -0.39
N PHE A 114 -2.82 -12.81 -1.67
CA PHE A 114 -3.72 -13.72 -2.35
C PHE A 114 -3.16 -15.16 -2.38
N ASP A 115 -1.93 -15.35 -2.87
CA ASP A 115 -1.36 -16.70 -3.05
C ASP A 115 -1.00 -17.42 -1.74
N VAL A 116 -0.68 -16.68 -0.67
CA VAL A 116 -0.28 -17.25 0.62
C VAL A 116 -1.46 -17.32 1.56
N TYR A 117 -1.98 -16.17 1.98
CA TYR A 117 -2.96 -16.13 3.06
C TYR A 117 -4.33 -16.63 2.59
N LEU A 118 -4.84 -16.13 1.47
CA LEU A 118 -6.20 -16.47 1.04
C LEU A 118 -6.29 -17.92 0.55
N GLU A 119 -5.26 -18.46 -0.12
CA GLU A 119 -5.22 -19.88 -0.50
C GLU A 119 -5.14 -20.84 0.70
N GLU A 120 -4.49 -20.44 1.79
CA GLU A 120 -4.48 -21.19 3.05
C GLU A 120 -5.80 -21.06 3.82
N ASN A 121 -6.55 -19.97 3.60
CA ASN A 121 -7.79 -19.65 4.31
C ASN A 121 -9.03 -19.74 3.41
N LYS A 122 -9.27 -20.91 2.82
CA LYS A 122 -10.34 -21.15 1.83
C LYS A 122 -11.77 -20.85 2.28
N ARG A 123 -12.00 -20.76 3.59
CA ARG A 123 -13.32 -20.38 4.17
C ARG A 123 -13.53 -18.86 4.22
N HIS A 124 -12.48 -18.07 4.01
CA HIS A 124 -12.57 -16.62 3.98
C HIS A 124 -13.46 -16.19 2.82
N TYR A 125 -14.35 -15.21 3.05
CA TYR A 125 -15.32 -14.78 2.03
C TYR A 125 -14.63 -14.32 0.73
N MET A 126 -13.44 -13.74 0.86
CA MET A 126 -12.66 -13.22 -0.26
C MET A 126 -12.13 -14.34 -1.16
N TYR A 127 -11.88 -15.54 -0.61
CA TYR A 127 -11.36 -16.68 -1.37
C TYR A 127 -12.29 -17.02 -2.54
N LYS A 128 -13.57 -17.26 -2.24
CA LYS A 128 -14.59 -17.58 -3.25
C LYS A 128 -14.71 -16.48 -4.31
N LEU A 129 -14.63 -15.21 -3.92
CA LEU A 129 -14.68 -14.11 -4.87
C LEU A 129 -13.50 -14.17 -5.86
N LEU A 130 -12.28 -14.38 -5.35
CA LEU A 130 -11.05 -14.37 -6.15
C LEU A 130 -10.82 -15.65 -6.95
N THR A 131 -11.27 -16.82 -6.49
CA THR A 131 -11.02 -18.10 -7.18
C THR A 131 -12.15 -18.53 -8.11
N ASP A 132 -13.38 -18.09 -7.85
CA ASP A 132 -14.56 -18.57 -8.55
C ASP A 132 -15.32 -17.45 -9.26
N GLU A 133 -15.76 -16.42 -8.53
CA GLU A 133 -16.71 -15.43 -9.04
C GLU A 133 -16.06 -14.44 -10.02
N LEU A 134 -14.91 -13.85 -9.67
CA LEU A 134 -14.16 -12.95 -10.55
C LEU A 134 -13.59 -13.67 -11.78
N PRO A 135 -12.96 -14.86 -11.66
CA PRO A 135 -12.54 -15.60 -12.83
C PRO A 135 -13.68 -15.94 -13.78
N SER A 136 -14.86 -16.30 -13.26
CA SER A 136 -16.06 -16.55 -14.08
C SER A 136 -16.53 -15.30 -14.82
N TRP A 137 -16.50 -14.14 -14.15
CA TRP A 137 -16.81 -12.87 -14.78
C TRP A 137 -15.81 -12.52 -15.90
N PHE A 138 -14.50 -12.65 -15.65
CA PHE A 138 -13.46 -12.40 -16.65
C PHE A 138 -13.56 -13.35 -17.85
N LYS A 139 -13.82 -14.65 -17.64
CA LYS A 139 -14.05 -15.61 -18.74
C LYS A 139 -15.21 -15.20 -19.64
N THR A 140 -16.25 -14.61 -19.06
CA THR A 140 -17.46 -14.19 -19.78
C THR A 140 -17.23 -12.92 -20.59
N HIS A 141 -16.56 -11.91 -20.00
CA HIS A 141 -16.40 -10.58 -20.62
C HIS A 141 -15.11 -10.45 -21.44
N TYR A 142 -14.07 -11.21 -21.10
CA TYR A 142 -12.74 -11.18 -21.69
C TYR A 142 -12.24 -12.61 -22.01
N PRO A 143 -12.91 -13.36 -22.92
CA PRO A 143 -12.65 -14.79 -23.13
C PRO A 143 -11.23 -15.12 -23.63
N ARG A 144 -10.49 -14.13 -24.16
CA ARG A 144 -9.11 -14.28 -24.64
C ARG A 144 -8.06 -13.98 -23.56
N VAL A 145 -8.49 -13.52 -22.39
CA VAL A 145 -7.61 -13.17 -21.28
C VAL A 145 -7.56 -14.33 -20.29
N ASN A 146 -6.37 -14.61 -19.74
CA ASN A 146 -6.26 -15.57 -18.65
C ASN A 146 -6.97 -15.01 -17.42
N ALA A 147 -8.12 -15.60 -17.06
CA ALA A 147 -8.97 -15.11 -15.98
C ALA A 147 -8.33 -15.17 -14.60
N LYS A 148 -7.43 -16.15 -14.35
CA LYS A 148 -6.66 -16.20 -13.10
C LYS A 148 -5.73 -14.99 -13.03
N THR A 149 -4.91 -14.79 -14.06
CA THR A 149 -4.01 -13.63 -14.15
C THR A 149 -4.78 -12.31 -14.01
N ALA A 150 -5.89 -12.15 -14.72
CA ALA A 150 -6.72 -10.94 -14.60
C ALA A 150 -7.25 -10.69 -13.19
N THR A 151 -7.59 -11.75 -12.46
CA THR A 151 -8.06 -11.64 -11.08
C THR A 151 -6.93 -11.26 -10.13
N HIS A 152 -5.73 -11.84 -10.32
CA HIS A 152 -4.53 -11.43 -9.59
C HIS A 152 -4.23 -9.95 -9.82
N GLU A 153 -4.15 -9.52 -11.08
CA GLU A 153 -3.88 -8.13 -11.47
C GLU A 153 -4.94 -7.19 -10.92
N LEU A 154 -6.23 -7.52 -11.01
CA LEU A 154 -7.29 -6.72 -10.39
C LEU A 154 -7.08 -6.55 -8.89
N PHE A 155 -6.70 -7.61 -8.18
CA PHE A 155 -6.43 -7.53 -6.75
C PHE A 155 -5.19 -6.67 -6.43
N GLY A 156 -4.09 -6.87 -7.16
CA GLY A 156 -2.86 -6.08 -7.02
C GLY A 156 -3.08 -4.61 -7.35
N TYR A 157 -3.71 -4.30 -8.47
CA TYR A 157 -4.02 -2.92 -8.88
C TYR A 157 -4.99 -2.25 -7.90
N THR A 158 -5.95 -2.98 -7.33
CA THR A 158 -6.80 -2.43 -6.27
C THR A 158 -5.98 -2.03 -5.05
N ALA A 159 -5.04 -2.88 -4.59
CA ALA A 159 -4.14 -2.53 -3.49
C ALA A 159 -3.27 -1.30 -3.81
N GLY A 160 -2.71 -1.25 -5.02
CA GLY A 160 -1.94 -0.10 -5.50
C GLY A 160 -2.76 1.19 -5.52
N ASP A 161 -3.98 1.17 -6.07
CA ASP A 161 -4.87 2.34 -6.10
C ASP A 161 -5.24 2.82 -4.69
N PHE A 162 -5.49 1.89 -3.76
CA PHE A 162 -5.68 2.21 -2.34
C PHE A 162 -4.48 2.95 -1.75
N PHE A 163 -3.26 2.44 -1.99
CA PHE A 163 -2.03 3.12 -1.58
C PHE A 163 -1.97 4.54 -2.15
N TYR A 164 -2.12 4.69 -3.47
CA TYR A 164 -1.89 5.97 -4.14
C TYR A 164 -2.88 7.02 -3.69
N ARG A 165 -4.17 6.67 -3.64
CA ARG A 165 -5.24 7.59 -3.25
C ARG A 165 -5.15 7.98 -1.79
N LEU A 166 -4.80 7.04 -0.91
CA LEU A 166 -4.61 7.32 0.50
C LEU A 166 -3.39 8.23 0.72
N ASN A 167 -2.26 7.94 0.06
CA ASN A 167 -1.09 8.80 0.12
C ASN A 167 -1.41 10.22 -0.36
N ASP A 168 -2.06 10.38 -1.51
CA ASP A 168 -2.48 11.69 -2.04
C ASP A 168 -3.43 12.45 -1.10
N SER A 169 -4.38 11.73 -0.48
CA SER A 169 -5.31 12.30 0.50
C SER A 169 -4.58 12.78 1.75
N ILE A 170 -3.65 11.97 2.27
CA ILE A 170 -2.81 12.34 3.42
C ILE A 170 -1.96 13.55 3.06
N GLU A 171 -1.28 13.54 1.92
CA GLU A 171 -0.43 14.65 1.49
C GLU A 171 -1.23 15.96 1.35
N THR A 172 -2.41 15.88 0.75
CA THR A 172 -3.34 17.00 0.63
C THR A 172 -3.77 17.53 2.01
N ILE A 173 -4.13 16.64 2.94
CA ILE A 173 -4.51 17.05 4.30
C ILE A 173 -3.32 17.72 5.00
N LEU A 174 -2.14 17.09 4.99
CA LEU A 174 -0.94 17.62 5.64
C LEU A 174 -0.58 19.01 5.10
N MET A 175 -0.59 19.22 3.78
CA MET A 175 -0.31 20.52 3.17
C MET A 175 -1.32 21.60 3.58
N ASN A 176 -2.60 21.26 3.63
CA ASN A 176 -3.63 22.20 4.07
C ASN A 176 -3.62 22.47 5.59
N HIS A 177 -2.81 21.74 6.35
CA HIS A 177 -2.52 22.01 7.76
C HIS A 177 -1.09 22.58 7.95
N GLY A 178 -0.42 22.94 6.85
CA GLY A 178 0.88 23.62 6.88
C GLY A 178 2.09 22.71 7.10
N LEU A 179 1.99 21.43 6.74
CA LEU A 179 3.07 20.45 6.79
C LEU A 179 3.55 20.09 5.38
N TYR A 180 4.86 20.17 5.13
CA TYR A 180 5.47 19.63 3.91
C TYR A 180 5.70 18.12 4.04
N THR A 181 5.16 17.37 3.08
CA THR A 181 5.10 15.90 3.08
C THR A 181 6.43 15.21 2.79
N HIS A 182 7.29 15.86 1.99
CA HIS A 182 8.57 15.29 1.55
C HIS A 182 9.80 15.83 2.28
N GLN A 183 9.67 16.99 2.95
CA GLN A 183 10.80 17.62 3.66
C GLN A 183 10.62 17.62 5.17
N GLU A 184 9.47 17.13 5.67
CA GLU A 184 9.10 17.16 7.08
C GLU A 184 9.24 18.55 7.73
N LYS A 185 9.02 19.60 6.92
CA LYS A 185 9.13 21.00 7.34
C LYS A 185 7.76 21.59 7.58
N CYS A 186 7.71 22.56 8.46
CA CYS A 186 6.57 23.43 8.66
C CYS A 186 6.54 24.54 7.63
N PHE A 187 5.34 25.03 7.32
CA PHE A 187 5.16 26.31 6.63
C PHE A 187 5.62 27.46 7.55
N SER A 188 5.83 28.65 6.99
CA SER A 188 6.23 29.81 7.80
C SER A 188 5.15 30.18 8.84
N LYS A 189 5.54 30.75 9.99
CA LYS A 189 4.58 31.15 11.04
C LYS A 189 3.44 32.05 10.53
N ILE A 190 3.73 32.93 9.55
CA ILE A 190 2.72 33.78 8.91
C ILE A 190 1.74 32.94 8.09
N ALA A 191 2.23 31.98 7.31
CA ALA A 191 1.39 31.08 6.52
C ALA A 191 0.54 30.18 7.43
N LEU A 192 1.11 29.64 8.51
CA LEU A 192 0.40 28.80 9.48
C LEU A 192 -0.77 29.54 10.14
N LYS A 193 -0.58 30.81 10.53
CA LYS A 193 -1.68 31.65 11.05
C LYS A 193 -2.80 31.82 10.03
N LYS A 194 -2.46 32.08 8.76
CA LYS A 194 -3.46 32.22 7.68
C LYS A 194 -4.21 30.90 7.44
N ILE A 195 -3.50 29.79 7.43
CA ILE A 195 -4.08 28.44 7.28
C ILE A 195 -5.05 28.16 8.44
N ALA A 196 -4.62 28.41 9.68
CA ALA A 196 -5.44 28.20 10.87
C ALA A 196 -6.72 29.03 10.85
N MET A 197 -6.63 30.32 10.52
CA MET A 197 -7.81 31.18 10.41
C MET A 197 -8.75 30.74 9.27
N LYS A 198 -8.20 30.33 8.12
CA LYS A 198 -8.99 29.88 6.96
C LYS A 198 -9.74 28.58 7.24
N ASN A 199 -9.06 27.62 7.87
CA ASN A 199 -9.54 26.25 8.02
C ASN A 199 -10.13 25.97 9.42
N GLY A 200 -10.18 26.96 10.30
CA GLY A 200 -10.71 26.80 11.66
C GLY A 200 -9.82 25.94 12.58
N ILE A 201 -8.51 25.91 12.35
CA ILE A 201 -7.56 25.16 13.19
C ILE A 201 -7.16 26.01 14.39
N SER A 202 -7.15 25.43 15.59
CA SER A 202 -6.71 26.12 16.80
C SER A 202 -5.20 26.37 16.78
N LEU A 203 -4.78 27.59 17.12
CA LEU A 203 -3.36 27.94 17.27
C LEU A 203 -2.72 27.39 18.55
N VAL A 204 -3.53 27.06 19.56
CA VAL A 204 -3.05 26.60 20.88
C VAL A 204 -2.97 25.08 20.95
N ASN A 205 -3.94 24.40 20.33
CA ASN A 205 -3.99 22.94 20.27
C ASN A 205 -4.46 22.52 18.87
N PRO A 206 -3.59 22.58 17.86
CA PRO A 206 -3.96 22.26 16.49
C PRO A 206 -4.27 20.76 16.36
N THR A 207 -5.31 20.46 15.60
CA THR A 207 -5.69 19.10 15.19
C THR A 207 -5.97 19.11 13.70
N PHE A 208 -5.88 17.95 13.07
CA PHE A 208 -6.40 17.78 11.72
C PHE A 208 -7.92 17.90 11.74
N VAL A 209 -8.46 18.63 10.75
CA VAL A 209 -9.90 18.82 10.55
C VAL A 209 -10.27 18.46 9.11
N ASP A 210 -11.49 17.98 8.92
CA ASP A 210 -12.00 17.64 7.60
C ASP A 210 -12.33 18.91 6.80
N ILE A 211 -11.36 19.32 5.99
CA ILE A 211 -11.47 20.43 5.04
C ILE A 211 -11.98 19.98 3.66
N LEU A 212 -11.98 18.67 3.38
CA LEU A 212 -12.26 18.11 2.04
C LEU A 212 -13.72 17.68 1.87
N GLN A 213 -14.53 17.81 2.92
CA GLN A 213 -15.97 17.52 2.96
C GLN A 213 -16.27 16.03 2.74
N ALA A 214 -15.84 15.18 3.68
CA ALA A 214 -16.25 13.77 3.82
C ALA A 214 -16.31 12.98 2.50
N LYS A 215 -15.25 13.08 1.68
CA LYS A 215 -15.19 12.32 0.43
C LYS A 215 -14.91 10.84 0.73
N PRO A 216 -15.56 9.91 0.03
CA PRO A 216 -15.21 8.50 0.10
C PRO A 216 -13.76 8.30 -0.35
N ILE A 217 -12.97 7.60 0.46
CA ILE A 217 -11.59 7.21 0.12
C ILE A 217 -11.61 5.79 -0.46
N ALA A 218 -12.28 4.88 0.24
CA ALA A 218 -12.24 3.47 -0.11
C ALA A 218 -13.06 3.14 -1.38
N THR A 219 -14.20 3.77 -1.60
CA THR A 219 -15.10 3.42 -2.73
C THR A 219 -14.59 3.79 -4.11
N VAL A 220 -13.56 4.63 -4.19
CA VAL A 220 -12.95 5.09 -5.47
C VAL A 220 -11.67 4.30 -5.79
N SER A 221 -11.29 3.34 -4.95
CA SER A 221 -9.98 2.66 -5.02
C SER A 221 -9.96 1.36 -5.83
N VAL A 222 -11.10 0.90 -6.36
CA VAL A 222 -11.10 -0.17 -7.37
C VAL A 222 -10.82 0.47 -8.74
N PRO A 223 -9.77 0.05 -9.46
CA PRO A 223 -9.35 0.72 -10.68
C PRO A 223 -10.39 0.55 -11.79
N ASP A 224 -10.42 1.49 -12.72
CA ASP A 224 -11.21 1.38 -13.96
C ASP A 224 -10.52 0.48 -15.00
N TYR A 225 -9.20 0.29 -14.89
CA TYR A 225 -8.36 -0.46 -15.82
C TYR A 225 -7.30 -1.27 -15.10
N ILE A 226 -6.97 -2.44 -15.63
CA ILE A 226 -5.83 -3.27 -15.20
C ILE A 226 -4.96 -3.58 -16.41
N PHE A 227 -3.66 -3.82 -16.20
CA PHE A 227 -2.77 -4.20 -17.29
C PHE A 227 -2.38 -5.67 -17.16
N ILE A 228 -2.44 -6.40 -18.27
CA ILE A 228 -2.05 -7.81 -18.35
C ILE A 228 -1.11 -7.99 -19.53
N ASN A 229 0.15 -8.32 -19.25
CA ASN A 229 1.21 -8.45 -20.27
C ASN A 229 1.29 -7.20 -21.17
N GLY A 230 1.14 -6.00 -20.60
CA GLY A 230 1.15 -4.73 -21.32
C GLY A 230 -0.15 -4.36 -22.05
N ASN A 231 -1.17 -5.22 -22.02
CA ASN A 231 -2.49 -4.90 -22.58
C ASN A 231 -3.41 -4.33 -21.49
N GLU A 232 -4.05 -3.21 -21.80
CA GLU A 232 -5.06 -2.61 -20.93
C GLU A 232 -6.38 -3.38 -21.02
N ILE A 233 -6.97 -3.71 -19.87
CA ILE A 233 -8.29 -4.33 -19.73
C ILE A 233 -9.18 -3.40 -18.92
N ASN A 234 -10.31 -3.00 -19.49
CA ASN A 234 -11.30 -2.16 -18.83
C ASN A 234 -12.12 -2.97 -17.81
N VAL A 235 -12.06 -2.61 -16.54
CA VAL A 235 -12.81 -3.27 -15.46
C VAL A 235 -13.83 -2.33 -14.83
N LYS A 236 -14.11 -1.18 -15.44
CA LYS A 236 -15.10 -0.21 -14.96
C LYS A 236 -16.48 -0.83 -14.75
N ALA A 237 -16.88 -1.75 -15.63
CA ALA A 237 -18.14 -2.49 -15.60
C ALA A 237 -18.16 -3.65 -14.59
N LEU A 238 -17.15 -3.77 -13.72
CA LEU A 238 -17.14 -4.79 -12.68
C LEU A 238 -18.41 -4.65 -11.79
N PRO A 239 -19.13 -5.74 -11.50
CA PRO A 239 -20.30 -5.70 -10.63
C PRO A 239 -20.03 -5.01 -9.29
N GLN A 240 -20.95 -4.14 -8.87
CA GLN A 240 -20.79 -3.34 -7.65
C GLN A 240 -20.49 -4.20 -6.41
N LYS A 241 -21.16 -5.35 -6.28
CA LYS A 241 -20.90 -6.32 -5.20
C LYS A 241 -19.44 -6.82 -5.13
N PHE A 242 -18.76 -6.91 -6.27
CA PHE A 242 -17.36 -7.33 -6.32
C PHE A 242 -16.46 -6.19 -5.87
N LYS A 243 -16.75 -4.96 -6.33
CA LYS A 243 -16.05 -3.75 -5.87
C LYS A 243 -16.15 -3.61 -4.36
N GLU A 244 -17.36 -3.71 -3.81
CA GLU A 244 -17.61 -3.63 -2.37
C GLU A 244 -16.88 -4.71 -1.57
N SER A 245 -16.80 -5.93 -2.10
CA SER A 245 -16.09 -7.03 -1.44
C SER A 245 -14.57 -6.84 -1.44
N LEU A 246 -14.01 -6.35 -2.55
CA LEU A 246 -12.60 -5.95 -2.65
C LEU A 246 -12.30 -4.82 -1.66
N ILE A 247 -13.11 -3.76 -1.67
CA ILE A 247 -12.98 -2.62 -0.75
C ILE A 247 -13.04 -3.08 0.70
N ARG A 248 -14.06 -3.89 1.05
CA ARG A 248 -14.24 -4.43 2.39
C ARG A 248 -13.00 -5.19 2.85
N TYR A 249 -12.39 -5.98 1.97
CA TYR A 249 -11.18 -6.72 2.30
C TYR A 249 -10.05 -5.80 2.73
N PHE A 250 -9.76 -4.75 1.96
CA PHE A 250 -8.69 -3.81 2.30
C PHE A 250 -9.01 -3.01 3.57
N VAL A 251 -10.26 -2.57 3.74
CA VAL A 251 -10.69 -1.85 4.94
C VAL A 251 -10.59 -2.73 6.20
N GLU A 252 -11.07 -3.97 6.16
CA GLU A 252 -11.09 -4.86 7.32
C GLU A 252 -9.72 -5.44 7.64
N THR A 253 -8.93 -5.81 6.62
CA THR A 253 -7.66 -6.52 6.78
C THR A 253 -6.49 -5.56 7.06
N TYR A 254 -6.50 -4.38 6.45
CA TYR A 254 -5.43 -3.41 6.55
C TYR A 254 -5.86 -2.11 7.24
N GLY A 255 -7.12 -2.01 7.70
CA GLY A 255 -7.58 -0.81 8.39
C GLY A 255 -7.56 0.46 7.53
N PHE A 256 -7.73 0.35 6.20
CA PHE A 256 -7.85 1.53 5.34
C PHE A 256 -9.06 2.38 5.77
N PRO A 257 -8.93 3.72 5.82
CA PRO A 257 -10.05 4.60 6.14
C PRO A 257 -11.12 4.54 5.06
N LYS A 258 -12.39 4.44 5.47
CA LYS A 258 -13.54 4.41 4.56
C LYS A 258 -13.76 5.77 3.90
N ASP A 259 -13.55 6.83 4.67
CA ASP A 259 -13.79 8.22 4.28
C ASP A 259 -12.78 9.18 4.92
N THR A 260 -12.90 10.46 4.55
CA THR A 260 -12.00 11.50 5.06
C THR A 260 -12.13 11.68 6.58
N GLN A 261 -13.29 11.47 7.19
CA GLN A 261 -13.44 11.66 8.64
C GLN A 261 -12.67 10.59 9.42
N GLU A 262 -12.76 9.34 8.97
CA GLU A 262 -11.97 8.24 9.55
C GLU A 262 -10.46 8.48 9.36
N LEU A 263 -10.05 8.97 8.17
CA LEU A 263 -8.66 9.34 7.93
C LEU A 263 -8.21 10.46 8.89
N ILE A 264 -9.01 11.51 9.08
CA ILE A 264 -8.68 12.61 10.00
C ILE A 264 -8.56 12.10 11.44
N SER A 265 -9.43 11.19 11.87
CA SER A 265 -9.35 10.53 13.18
C SER A 265 -8.03 9.77 13.35
N LYS A 266 -7.65 8.98 12.33
CA LYS A 266 -6.37 8.26 12.31
C LYS A 266 -5.16 9.20 12.32
N LEU A 267 -5.18 10.28 11.54
CA LEU A 267 -4.12 11.28 11.53
C LEU A 267 -3.96 11.94 12.90
N ASN A 268 -5.07 12.29 13.56
CA ASN A 268 -5.09 12.82 14.93
C ASN A 268 -4.67 11.80 16.02
N SER A 269 -4.54 10.52 15.67
CA SER A 269 -4.08 9.47 16.59
C SER A 269 -2.70 8.93 16.21
N SER A 270 -2.03 9.57 15.26
CA SER A 270 -0.73 9.14 14.72
C SER A 270 0.38 10.17 15.00
N PHE A 271 1.61 9.81 14.65
CA PHE A 271 2.78 10.70 14.78
C PHE A 271 2.63 12.02 14.00
N TYR A 272 1.74 12.07 12.99
CA TYR A 272 1.46 13.30 12.26
C TYR A 272 0.86 14.40 13.16
N LEU A 273 0.09 14.05 14.20
CA LEU A 273 -0.45 15.03 15.13
C LEU A 273 0.67 15.75 15.89
N ASP A 274 1.69 15.01 16.32
CA ASP A 274 2.83 15.59 17.02
C ASP A 274 3.63 16.51 16.09
N LYS A 275 3.80 16.12 14.83
CA LYS A 275 4.41 17.00 13.80
C LYS A 275 3.58 18.27 13.60
N LEU A 276 2.25 18.16 13.53
CA LEU A 276 1.36 19.31 13.40
C LEU A 276 1.50 20.27 14.60
N LYS A 277 1.42 19.74 15.82
CA LYS A 277 1.58 20.52 17.05
C LYS A 277 2.91 21.28 17.05
N ASN A 278 4.01 20.59 16.75
CA ASN A 278 5.34 21.19 16.71
C ASN A 278 5.45 22.35 15.71
N CYS A 279 4.68 22.34 14.61
CA CYS A 279 4.68 23.45 13.67
C CYS A 279 3.99 24.71 14.16
N TYR A 280 3.00 24.59 15.03
CA TYR A 280 2.21 25.71 15.53
C TYR A 280 2.72 26.30 16.86
N LEU A 281 3.75 25.69 17.47
CA LEU A 281 4.52 26.27 18.59
C LEU A 281 5.43 27.43 18.12
#